data_AF-A0A9N9TF13-F1
#
_entry.id   AF-A0A9N9TF13-F1
#
_cell.length_a   1.000
_cell.length_b   1.000
_cell.length_c   1.000
_cell.angle_alpha   90.00
_cell.angle_beta   90.00
_cell.angle_gamma   90.00
#
_symmetry.space_group_name_H-M   'P 1'
#
loop_
_entity.id
_entity.type
_entity.pdbx_description
1 polymer ?
#
loop_
_entity_poly.entity_id
_entity_poly.type
_entity_poly.pdbx_seq_one_letter_code
_entity_poly.pdbx_strand_id
1 'polypeptide(L)'
;MFSVYSFVLVLMSIGASQVKAGCERPLEVRGVEDYCWSTRVEMSERIHEVEKKVVNFARKKLGMDVDEPGEPQKCDYYYCVFQELKLLNPQYDVPCVDRTSTWVKKNVVYNQAVVLLDRIQMCTGELANATGSSFYFYADNVDKQQNEKKLENPGEPQSKCDVSKEYMKCLATAEADLECPIFLYP
;
A
#
# COMPACT_ATOMS: atom_id res chain seq x y z
N MET A 1 50.47 -22.10 -25.99
CA MET A 1 50.09 -21.36 -24.77
C MET A 1 48.79 -20.53 -24.92
N PHE A 2 47.91 -20.80 -25.91
CA PHE A 2 46.65 -20.05 -26.09
C PHE A 2 45.39 -20.78 -25.60
N SER A 3 45.48 -22.07 -25.26
CA SER A 3 44.31 -22.89 -24.91
C SER A 3 43.79 -22.66 -23.48
N VAL A 4 44.62 -22.15 -22.57
CA VAL A 4 44.26 -22.01 -21.14
C VAL A 4 43.49 -20.71 -20.88
N TYR A 5 43.78 -19.66 -21.64
CA TYR A 5 43.13 -18.35 -21.47
C TYR A 5 41.66 -18.33 -21.89
N SER A 6 41.26 -19.21 -22.82
CA SER A 6 39.87 -19.28 -23.29
C SER A 6 38.93 -19.90 -22.23
N PHE A 7 39.40 -20.88 -21.47
CA PHE A 7 38.62 -21.50 -20.40
C PHE A 7 38.37 -20.56 -19.21
N VAL A 8 39.32 -19.69 -18.90
CA VAL A 8 39.18 -18.70 -17.81
C VAL A 8 38.14 -17.63 -18.17
N LEU A 9 38.06 -17.19 -19.42
CA LEU A 9 37.05 -16.24 -19.89
C LEU A 9 35.63 -16.84 -19.94
N VAL A 10 35.51 -18.14 -20.25
CA VAL A 10 34.22 -18.85 -20.20
C VAL A 10 33.75 -19.03 -18.74
N LEU A 11 34.66 -19.33 -17.81
CA LEU A 11 34.31 -19.41 -16.39
C LEU A 11 33.95 -18.05 -15.77
N MET A 12 34.61 -16.95 -16.19
CA MET A 12 34.23 -15.60 -15.76
C MET A 12 32.88 -15.12 -16.32
N SER A 13 32.50 -15.56 -17.53
CA SER A 13 31.19 -15.22 -18.10
C SER A 13 30.04 -16.05 -17.48
N ILE A 14 30.32 -17.25 -16.97
CA ILE A 14 29.35 -18.02 -16.18
C ILE A 14 29.17 -17.40 -14.77
N GLY A 15 30.22 -16.79 -14.21
CA GLY A 15 30.16 -16.10 -12.91
C GLY A 15 29.37 -14.77 -12.89
N ALA A 16 29.18 -14.14 -14.05
CA ALA A 16 28.38 -12.91 -14.19
C ALA A 16 26.87 -13.18 -14.31
N SER A 17 26.48 -14.45 -14.42
CA SER A 17 25.07 -14.88 -14.30
C SER A 17 24.72 -15.07 -12.83
N GLN A 18 25.06 -14.10 -11.97
CA GLN A 18 24.30 -13.94 -10.74
C GLN A 18 22.91 -13.54 -11.20
N VAL A 19 22.05 -14.55 -11.26
CA VAL A 19 20.60 -14.42 -11.23
C VAL A 19 20.32 -13.24 -10.32
N LYS A 20 19.96 -12.07 -10.89
CA LYS A 20 19.29 -11.00 -10.17
C LYS A 20 18.18 -11.76 -9.45
N ALA A 21 18.33 -12.02 -8.15
CA ALA A 21 17.38 -12.82 -7.40
C ALA A 21 16.05 -12.12 -7.65
N GLY A 22 15.22 -12.78 -8.45
CA GLY A 22 14.09 -12.17 -9.13
C GLY A 22 13.28 -11.48 -8.07
N CYS A 23 13.27 -10.17 -8.15
CA CYS A 23 12.51 -9.31 -7.27
C CYS A 23 11.05 -9.53 -7.69
N GLU A 24 10.46 -10.59 -7.12
CA GLU A 24 9.17 -11.12 -7.54
C GLU A 24 8.13 -10.83 -6.47
N ARG A 25 7.22 -9.92 -6.80
CA ARG A 25 6.10 -9.58 -5.95
C ARG A 25 5.20 -10.82 -5.77
N PRO A 26 4.79 -11.18 -4.54
CA PRO A 26 4.06 -12.42 -4.29
C PRO A 26 2.78 -12.52 -5.13
N LEU A 27 2.55 -13.69 -5.73
CA LEU A 27 1.36 -13.93 -6.58
C LEU A 27 0.04 -13.72 -5.82
N GLU A 28 0.02 -14.04 -4.53
CA GLU A 28 -1.14 -13.84 -3.66
C GLU A 28 -1.54 -12.35 -3.60
N VAL A 29 -0.57 -11.44 -3.48
CA VAL A 29 -0.84 -9.98 -3.44
C VAL A 29 -1.43 -9.53 -4.76
N ARG A 30 -0.83 -9.91 -5.90
CA ARG A 30 -1.32 -9.48 -7.21
C ARG A 30 -2.75 -9.95 -7.46
N GLY A 31 -3.06 -11.20 -7.14
CA GLY A 31 -4.41 -11.73 -7.31
C GLY A 31 -5.44 -11.02 -6.42
N VAL A 32 -5.09 -10.70 -5.18
CA VAL A 32 -5.97 -9.94 -4.27
C VAL A 32 -6.17 -8.51 -4.75
N GLU A 33 -5.11 -7.85 -5.21
CA GLU A 33 -5.21 -6.49 -5.75
C GLU A 33 -6.10 -6.43 -6.99
N ASP A 34 -5.92 -7.34 -7.96
CA ASP A 34 -6.77 -7.39 -9.16
C ASP A 34 -8.24 -7.61 -8.79
N TYR A 35 -8.51 -8.50 -7.82
CA TYR A 35 -9.86 -8.74 -7.32
C TYR A 35 -10.45 -7.50 -6.62
N CYS A 36 -9.71 -6.89 -5.70
CA CYS A 36 -10.16 -5.72 -4.95
C CYS A 36 -10.32 -4.50 -5.87
N TRP A 37 -9.46 -4.34 -6.86
CA TRP A 37 -9.55 -3.27 -7.85
C TRP A 37 -10.83 -3.40 -8.69
N SER A 38 -11.05 -4.57 -9.29
CA SER A 38 -12.22 -4.84 -10.11
C SER A 38 -13.54 -4.76 -9.33
N THR A 39 -13.53 -5.18 -8.05
CA THR A 39 -14.74 -5.24 -7.24
C THR A 39 -15.07 -3.93 -6.52
N ARG A 40 -14.06 -3.18 -6.06
CA ARG A 40 -14.25 -1.97 -5.24
C ARG A 40 -14.01 -0.69 -6.01
N VAL A 41 -12.98 -0.62 -6.85
CA VAL A 41 -12.65 0.59 -7.60
C VAL A 41 -13.48 0.67 -8.86
N GLU A 42 -13.41 -0.33 -9.75
CA GLU A 42 -14.14 -0.25 -11.03
C GLU A 42 -15.66 -0.17 -10.83
N MET A 43 -16.22 -0.93 -9.88
CA MET A 43 -17.66 -0.84 -9.61
C MET A 43 -18.06 0.49 -8.98
N SER A 44 -17.27 1.01 -8.03
CA SER A 44 -17.55 2.32 -7.42
C SER A 44 -17.38 3.44 -8.43
N GLU A 45 -16.33 3.43 -9.26
CA GLU A 45 -16.12 4.39 -10.34
C GLU A 45 -17.25 4.35 -11.36
N ARG A 46 -17.72 3.17 -11.77
CA ARG A 46 -18.89 3.06 -12.67
C ARG A 46 -20.14 3.67 -12.07
N ILE A 47 -20.42 3.43 -10.80
CA ILE A 47 -21.58 4.02 -10.10
C ILE A 47 -21.40 5.53 -9.96
N HIS A 48 -20.23 5.96 -9.49
CA HIS A 48 -19.93 7.35 -9.21
C HIS A 48 -19.83 8.18 -10.50
N GLU A 49 -19.36 7.62 -11.61
CA GLU A 49 -19.44 8.25 -12.93
C GLU A 49 -20.88 8.42 -13.37
N VAL A 50 -21.75 7.43 -13.17
CA VAL A 50 -23.17 7.53 -13.53
C VAL A 50 -23.85 8.60 -12.69
N GLU A 51 -23.64 8.58 -11.38
CA GLU A 51 -24.17 9.59 -10.45
C GLU A 51 -23.64 10.99 -10.81
N LYS A 52 -22.33 11.14 -11.00
CA LYS A 52 -21.74 12.42 -11.42
C LYS A 52 -22.26 12.84 -12.78
N LYS A 53 -22.42 11.95 -13.76
CA LYS A 53 -23.01 12.30 -15.08
C LYS A 53 -24.45 12.80 -14.92
N VAL A 54 -25.25 12.18 -14.07
CA VAL A 54 -26.64 12.61 -13.79
C VAL A 54 -26.67 13.94 -13.05
N VAL A 55 -25.86 14.11 -12.01
CA VAL A 55 -25.75 15.35 -11.22
C VAL A 55 -25.19 16.49 -12.05
N ASN A 56 -24.13 16.25 -12.83
CA ASN A 56 -23.52 17.21 -13.73
C ASN A 56 -24.45 17.58 -14.89
N PHE A 57 -25.24 16.64 -15.40
CA PHE A 57 -26.31 16.94 -16.37
C PHE A 57 -27.37 17.85 -15.75
N ALA A 58 -27.82 17.57 -14.52
CA ALA A 58 -28.77 18.41 -13.81
C ALA A 58 -28.20 19.82 -13.53
N ARG A 59 -26.95 19.91 -13.03
CA ARG A 59 -26.25 21.19 -12.79
C ARG A 59 -26.09 22.01 -14.07
N LYS A 60 -25.68 21.37 -15.18
CA LYS A 60 -25.60 22.02 -16.49
C LYS A 60 -26.95 22.55 -16.97
N LYS A 61 -28.05 21.84 -16.70
CA LYS A 61 -29.42 22.30 -17.00
C LYS A 61 -29.87 23.46 -16.12
N LEU A 62 -29.33 23.58 -14.92
CA LEU A 62 -29.59 24.67 -13.98
C LEU A 62 -28.61 25.85 -14.11
N GLY A 63 -27.67 25.82 -15.07
CA GLY A 63 -26.68 26.88 -15.27
C GLY A 63 -25.61 26.95 -14.19
N MET A 64 -25.37 25.83 -13.48
CA MET A 64 -24.37 25.71 -12.42
C MET A 64 -23.08 25.07 -12.93
N ASP A 65 -21.98 25.38 -12.25
CA ASP A 65 -20.67 24.77 -12.54
C ASP A 65 -20.67 23.27 -12.29
N VAL A 66 -19.90 22.57 -13.11
CA VAL A 66 -19.82 21.11 -13.19
C VAL A 66 -18.61 20.64 -12.39
N ASP A 67 -18.75 19.60 -11.56
CA ASP A 67 -17.64 19.08 -10.76
C ASP A 67 -16.63 18.31 -11.65
N GLU A 68 -15.33 18.59 -11.47
CA GLU A 68 -14.23 17.83 -12.10
C GLU A 68 -14.12 16.39 -11.55
N PRO A 69 -13.56 15.45 -12.33
CA PRO A 69 -13.37 14.07 -11.88
C PRO A 69 -12.35 14.02 -10.73
N GLY A 70 -12.86 14.00 -9.49
CA GLY A 70 -12.04 13.74 -8.30
C GLY A 70 -11.29 12.41 -8.37
N GLU A 71 -10.12 12.37 -7.72
CA GLU A 71 -9.26 11.17 -7.66
C GLU A 71 -10.03 9.94 -7.14
N PRO A 72 -9.70 8.73 -7.63
CA PRO A 72 -10.36 7.50 -7.20
C PRO A 72 -10.32 7.37 -5.68
N GLN A 73 -11.44 6.99 -5.05
CA GLN A 73 -11.47 6.68 -3.62
C GLN A 73 -10.69 5.38 -3.36
N LYS A 74 -9.40 5.53 -3.04
CA LYS A 74 -8.46 4.41 -2.86
C LYS A 74 -8.63 3.66 -1.52
N CYS A 75 -9.42 4.16 -0.57
CA CYS A 75 -9.48 3.59 0.79
C CYS A 75 -10.17 2.22 0.86
N ASP A 76 -11.30 2.03 0.18
CA ASP A 76 -12.02 0.75 0.13
C ASP A 76 -11.22 -0.34 -0.57
N TYR A 77 -10.43 0.05 -1.58
CA TYR A 77 -9.47 -0.83 -2.23
C TYR A 77 -8.44 -1.36 -1.25
N TYR A 78 -7.74 -0.48 -0.52
CA TYR A 78 -6.72 -0.91 0.44
C TYR A 78 -7.31 -1.70 1.60
N TYR A 79 -8.47 -1.30 2.10
CA TYR A 79 -9.19 -2.05 3.11
C TYR A 79 -9.51 -3.48 2.63
N CYS A 80 -10.02 -3.63 1.40
CA CYS A 80 -10.25 -4.93 0.78
C CYS A 80 -8.96 -5.77 0.70
N VAL A 81 -7.84 -5.17 0.28
CA VAL A 81 -6.55 -5.87 0.21
C VAL A 81 -6.14 -6.42 1.57
N PHE A 82 -6.22 -5.61 2.65
CA PHE A 82 -5.90 -6.09 4.00
C PHE A 82 -6.89 -7.15 4.50
N GLN A 83 -8.16 -7.05 4.13
CA GLN A 83 -9.19 -8.01 4.49
C GLN A 83 -8.93 -9.38 3.85
N GLU A 84 -8.72 -9.41 2.53
CA GLU A 84 -8.51 -10.64 1.76
C GLU A 84 -7.17 -11.32 2.11
N LEU A 85 -6.12 -10.54 2.37
CA LEU A 85 -4.84 -11.06 2.90
C LEU A 85 -4.91 -11.43 4.39
N LYS A 86 -6.05 -11.23 5.05
CA LYS A 86 -6.30 -11.55 6.47
C LYS A 86 -5.36 -10.81 7.45
N LEU A 87 -4.97 -9.60 7.09
CA LEU A 87 -4.01 -8.77 7.82
C LEU A 87 -4.66 -7.87 8.89
N LEU A 88 -6.00 -7.82 8.91
CA LEU A 88 -6.78 -7.03 9.87
C LEU A 88 -6.87 -7.71 11.24
N ASN A 89 -6.96 -6.89 12.29
CA ASN A 89 -7.30 -7.31 13.65
C ASN A 89 -8.78 -7.75 13.71
N PRO A 90 -9.11 -8.94 14.23
CA PRO A 90 -10.50 -9.42 14.28
C PRO A 90 -11.46 -8.56 15.12
N GLN A 91 -10.94 -7.84 16.11
CA GLN A 91 -11.73 -7.05 17.05
C GLN A 91 -11.95 -5.63 16.56
N TYR A 92 -10.90 -5.01 16.00
CA TYR A 92 -10.90 -3.59 15.63
C TYR A 92 -10.97 -3.36 14.12
N ASP A 93 -10.75 -4.40 13.32
CA ASP A 93 -10.90 -4.40 11.86
C ASP A 93 -10.01 -3.35 11.18
N VAL A 94 -8.80 -3.20 11.73
CA VAL A 94 -7.71 -2.34 11.25
C VAL A 94 -6.42 -3.16 11.10
N PRO A 95 -5.44 -2.73 10.30
CA PRO A 95 -4.19 -3.46 10.11
C PRO A 95 -3.47 -3.83 11.42
N CYS A 96 -2.93 -5.05 11.49
CA CYS A 96 -2.34 -5.62 12.70
C CYS A 96 -0.87 -6.02 12.48
N VAL A 97 0.04 -5.62 13.40
CA VAL A 97 1.48 -5.97 13.34
C VAL A 97 1.69 -7.46 13.20
N ASP A 98 1.09 -8.24 14.09
CA ASP A 98 1.43 -9.65 14.22
C ASP A 98 1.03 -10.41 12.96
N ARG A 99 -0.13 -10.08 12.40
CA ARG A 99 -0.64 -10.68 11.17
C ARG A 99 0.16 -10.23 9.96
N THR A 100 0.41 -8.93 9.83
CA THR A 100 1.17 -8.34 8.71
C THR A 100 2.62 -8.85 8.70
N SER A 101 3.28 -8.82 9.86
CA SER A 101 4.66 -9.32 10.01
C SER A 101 4.76 -10.82 9.76
N THR A 102 3.80 -11.60 10.24
CA THR A 102 3.76 -13.06 9.99
C THR A 102 3.56 -13.36 8.52
N TRP A 103 2.68 -12.61 7.84
CA TRP A 103 2.45 -12.76 6.41
C TRP A 103 3.71 -12.40 5.61
N VAL A 104 4.36 -11.26 5.91
CA VAL A 104 5.60 -10.84 5.23
C VAL A 104 6.71 -11.88 5.38
N LYS A 105 6.92 -12.41 6.59
CA LYS A 105 7.95 -13.44 6.84
C LYS A 105 7.72 -14.74 6.07
N LYS A 106 6.47 -15.05 5.70
CA LYS A 106 6.11 -16.27 4.98
C LYS A 106 6.11 -16.11 3.48
N ASN A 107 5.74 -14.93 2.98
CA ASN A 107 5.41 -14.73 1.57
C ASN A 107 6.39 -13.82 0.83
N VAL A 108 7.23 -13.04 1.53
CA VAL A 108 8.15 -12.08 0.91
C VAL A 108 9.59 -12.60 0.98
N VAL A 109 10.36 -12.35 -0.08
CA VAL A 109 11.78 -12.70 -0.16
C VAL A 109 12.55 -12.00 0.95
N TYR A 110 13.47 -12.71 1.61
CA TYR A 110 14.15 -12.27 2.84
C TYR A 110 14.67 -10.82 2.80
N ASN A 111 15.36 -10.42 1.72
CA ASN A 111 15.95 -9.07 1.63
C ASN A 111 14.89 -7.95 1.60
N GLN A 112 13.77 -8.16 0.90
CA GLN A 112 12.64 -7.21 0.89
C GLN A 112 11.86 -7.27 2.20
N ALA A 113 11.72 -8.47 2.77
CA ALA A 113 11.02 -8.70 4.03
C ALA A 113 11.68 -7.92 5.18
N VAL A 114 13.00 -7.83 5.25
CA VAL A 114 13.70 -7.09 6.31
C VAL A 114 13.34 -5.61 6.30
N VAL A 115 13.37 -4.95 5.14
CA VAL A 115 13.02 -3.52 5.00
C VAL A 115 11.56 -3.29 5.37
N LEU A 116 10.67 -4.16 4.88
CA LEU A 116 9.24 -4.05 5.12
C LEU A 116 8.86 -4.32 6.58
N LEU A 117 9.55 -5.25 7.26
CA LEU A 117 9.31 -5.55 8.68
C LEU A 117 9.66 -4.39 9.60
N ASP A 118 10.76 -3.68 9.33
CA ASP A 118 11.12 -2.48 10.08
C ASP A 118 10.05 -1.39 9.92
N ARG A 119 9.58 -1.19 8.68
CA ARG A 119 8.51 -0.22 8.41
C ARG A 119 7.19 -0.59 9.09
N ILE A 120 6.80 -1.86 9.09
CA ILE A 120 5.59 -2.34 9.79
C ILE A 120 5.60 -1.98 11.27
N GLN A 121 6.76 -2.11 11.93
CA GLN A 121 6.90 -1.75 13.34
C GLN A 121 6.68 -0.24 13.57
N MET A 122 7.28 0.61 12.72
CA MET A 122 7.11 2.06 12.81
C MET A 122 5.65 2.48 12.55
N CYS A 123 5.06 2.03 11.44
CA CYS A 123 3.68 2.36 11.08
C CYS A 123 2.70 1.95 12.19
N THR A 124 2.91 0.77 12.80
CA THR A 124 1.97 0.32 13.82
C THR A 124 2.22 0.90 15.20
N GLY A 125 3.46 1.26 15.54
CA GLY A 125 3.72 2.02 16.77
C GLY A 125 2.93 3.33 16.77
N GLU A 126 2.91 4.02 15.64
CA GLU A 126 2.13 5.25 15.46
C GLU A 126 0.62 4.98 15.39
N LEU A 127 0.17 3.91 14.72
CA LEU A 127 -1.24 3.50 14.73
C LEU A 127 -1.74 3.16 16.13
N ALA A 128 -0.94 2.45 16.93
CA ALA A 128 -1.29 2.09 18.31
C ALA A 128 -1.42 3.34 19.19
N ASN A 129 -0.49 4.29 19.07
CA ASN A 129 -0.55 5.58 19.75
C ASN A 129 -1.79 6.38 19.36
N ALA A 130 -2.20 6.32 18.08
CA ALA A 130 -3.41 6.94 17.57
C ALA A 130 -4.70 6.28 18.10
N THR A 131 -4.74 4.95 18.20
CA THR A 131 -5.89 4.21 18.76
C THR A 131 -6.09 4.46 20.26
N GLY A 132 -5.03 4.82 20.99
CA GLY A 132 -5.13 5.25 22.39
C GLY A 132 -5.67 6.67 22.60
N SER A 133 -5.76 7.49 21.54
CA SER A 133 -5.94 8.95 21.65
C SER A 133 -7.01 9.58 20.76
N SER A 134 -7.89 8.79 20.11
CA SER A 134 -9.09 9.18 19.31
C SER A 134 -9.06 8.83 17.80
N PHE A 135 -8.29 7.84 17.38
CA PHE A 135 -8.30 7.26 16.01
C PHE A 135 -7.81 8.19 14.89
N TYR A 136 -6.65 8.82 15.04
CA TYR A 136 -6.02 9.59 13.95
C TYR A 136 -4.64 9.05 13.59
N PHE A 137 -4.55 8.28 12.52
CA PHE A 137 -3.31 7.79 11.95
C PHE A 137 -3.07 8.44 10.59
N TYR A 138 -1.88 9.03 10.41
CA TYR A 138 -1.46 9.64 9.15
C TYR A 138 -0.04 9.20 8.84
N ALA A 139 0.17 8.65 7.63
CA ALA A 139 1.46 8.12 7.22
C ALA A 139 2.57 9.19 7.26
N ASP A 140 2.23 10.43 6.89
CA ASP A 140 3.17 11.55 6.80
C ASP A 140 3.72 11.98 8.18
N ASN A 141 3.17 11.47 9.28
CA ASN A 141 3.61 11.79 10.62
C ASN A 141 4.55 10.71 11.21
N VAL A 142 4.71 9.57 10.54
CA VAL A 142 5.54 8.46 11.01
C VAL A 142 7.03 8.82 10.96
N ASP A 143 7.45 9.57 9.93
CA ASP A 143 8.84 9.99 9.73
C ASP A 143 9.17 11.35 10.36
N LYS A 144 8.17 12.04 10.95
CA LYS A 144 8.36 13.38 11.54
C LYS A 144 8.80 13.30 12.99
N GLN A 145 9.65 14.24 13.41
CA GLN A 145 9.98 14.41 14.82
C GLN A 145 8.74 14.82 15.63
N GLN A 146 8.68 14.48 16.93
CA GLN A 146 7.52 14.75 17.80
C GLN A 146 7.03 16.20 17.77
N ASN A 147 7.94 17.16 17.55
CA ASN A 147 7.63 18.60 17.51
C ASN A 147 7.03 19.07 16.16
N GLU A 148 7.10 18.24 15.12
CA GLU A 148 6.61 18.55 13.77
C GLU A 148 5.31 17.84 13.43
N LYS A 149 4.78 17.02 14.35
CA LYS A 149 3.49 16.36 14.20
C LYS A 149 2.40 17.42 14.21
N LYS A 150 1.83 17.72 13.04
CA LYS A 150 0.59 18.49 12.94
C LYS A 150 -0.54 17.64 13.52
N LEU A 151 -1.04 18.03 14.68
CA LEU A 151 -2.33 17.57 15.17
C LEU A 151 -3.40 18.31 14.35
N GLU A 152 -4.05 17.61 13.41
CA GLU A 152 -5.31 18.13 12.86
C GLU A 152 -6.36 18.12 13.97
N ASN A 153 -7.21 19.16 14.01
CA ASN A 153 -8.22 19.36 15.05
C ASN A 153 -9.10 18.09 15.23
N PRO A 154 -9.58 17.81 16.46
CA PRO A 154 -10.39 16.62 16.72
C PRO A 154 -11.72 16.75 15.97
N GLY A 155 -11.79 16.10 14.81
CA GLY A 155 -13.00 15.87 14.03
C GLY A 155 -13.70 14.58 14.47
N GLU A 156 -14.41 13.95 13.54
CA GLU A 156 -14.93 12.59 13.72
C GLU A 156 -13.79 11.57 13.65
N PRO A 157 -13.86 10.44 14.40
CA PRO A 157 -12.89 9.36 14.32
C PRO A 157 -12.66 8.90 12.86
N GLN A 158 -11.41 8.64 12.46
CA GLN A 158 -11.15 8.12 11.11
C GLN A 158 -11.88 6.79 10.89
N SER A 159 -12.41 6.60 9.68
CA SER A 159 -13.03 5.35 9.32
C SER A 159 -11.99 4.24 9.14
N LYS A 160 -12.43 2.97 9.19
CA LYS A 160 -11.53 1.81 9.00
C LYS A 160 -10.84 1.81 7.64
N CYS A 161 -11.51 2.30 6.60
CA CYS A 161 -10.93 2.38 5.27
C CYS A 161 -9.89 3.52 5.18
N ASP A 162 -10.12 4.65 5.86
CA ASP A 162 -9.14 5.74 5.95
C ASP A 162 -7.87 5.28 6.68
N VAL A 163 -8.03 4.57 7.80
CA VAL A 163 -6.90 3.97 8.54
C VAL A 163 -6.13 3.00 7.65
N SER A 164 -6.84 2.18 6.87
CA SER A 164 -6.22 1.23 5.94
C SER A 164 -5.46 1.92 4.80
N LYS A 165 -6.02 3.00 4.25
CA LYS A 165 -5.36 3.84 3.24
C LYS A 165 -4.06 4.43 3.76
N GLU A 166 -4.12 5.09 4.92
CA GLU A 166 -2.93 5.69 5.53
C GLU A 166 -1.91 4.63 5.92
N TYR A 167 -2.35 3.46 6.39
CA TYR A 167 -1.45 2.36 6.69
C TYR A 167 -0.74 1.83 5.44
N MET A 168 -1.46 1.67 4.32
CA MET A 168 -0.85 1.31 3.03
C MET A 168 0.17 2.35 2.57
N LYS A 169 -0.17 3.64 2.66
CA LYS A 169 0.74 4.75 2.35
C LYS A 169 2.02 4.67 3.17
N CYS A 170 1.89 4.37 4.46
CA CYS A 170 3.03 4.20 5.34
C CYS A 170 3.94 3.03 4.91
N LEU A 171 3.38 1.88 4.57
CA LEU A 171 4.15 0.72 4.09
C LEU A 171 4.89 1.01 2.79
N ALA A 172 4.18 1.60 1.82
CA ALA A 172 4.73 1.90 0.49
C ALA A 172 5.89 2.92 0.54
N THR A 173 5.99 3.74 1.59
CA THR A 173 7.09 4.71 1.73
C THR A 173 8.46 4.03 1.81
N ALA A 174 8.56 2.91 2.53
CA ALA A 174 9.83 2.18 2.64
C ALA A 174 10.22 1.46 1.33
N GLU A 175 9.28 1.35 0.40
CA GLU A 175 9.45 0.65 -0.86
C GLU A 175 9.51 1.61 -2.07
N ALA A 176 9.42 2.93 -1.85
CA ALA A 176 9.31 3.94 -2.90
C ALA A 176 10.50 3.94 -3.89
N ASP A 177 11.70 3.66 -3.38
CA ASP A 177 12.94 3.61 -4.17
C ASP A 177 13.33 2.18 -4.59
N LEU A 178 12.52 1.16 -4.28
CA LEU A 178 12.81 -0.22 -4.61
C LEU A 178 12.41 -0.53 -6.06
N GLU A 179 13.25 -1.28 -6.79
CA GLU A 179 12.94 -1.72 -8.16
C GLU A 179 11.64 -2.54 -8.23
N CYS A 180 11.25 -3.23 -7.15
CA CYS A 180 9.95 -3.90 -7.07
C CYS A 180 9.35 -3.79 -5.66
N PRO A 181 8.41 -2.85 -5.44
CA PRO A 181 7.68 -2.73 -4.20
C PRO A 181 6.66 -3.88 -4.03
N ILE A 182 6.48 -4.34 -2.79
CA ILE A 182 5.46 -5.33 -2.42
C ILE A 182 4.09 -4.68 -2.29
N PHE A 183 4.02 -3.43 -1.84
CA PHE A 183 2.78 -2.65 -1.75
C PHE A 183 2.86 -1.43 -2.66
N LEU A 184 1.83 -1.24 -3.49
CA LEU A 184 1.71 -0.08 -4.37
C LEU A 184 0.78 0.95 -3.75
N TYR A 185 1.23 2.20 -3.71
CA TYR A 185 0.43 3.35 -3.32
C TYR A 185 0.68 4.48 -4.33
N PRO A 186 -0.31 4.87 -5.17
CA PRO A 186 -0.19 5.95 -6.13
C PRO A 186 -0.43 7.33 -5.51
#